data_AF-A0AAD6JAG7-F1
#
_entry.id   AF-A0AAD6JAG7-F1
#
_cell.length_a   1.000
_cell.length_b   1.000
_cell.length_c   1.000
_cell.angle_alpha   90.00
_cell.angle_beta   90.00
_cell.angle_gamma   90.00
#
_symmetry.space_group_name_H-M   'P 1'
#
loop_
_entity.id
_entity.type
_entity.pdbx_description
1 polymer ?
#
loop_
_entity_poly.entity_id
_entity_poly.type
_entity_poly.pdbx_seq_one_letter_code
_entity_poly.pdbx_strand_id
1 'polypeptide(L)'
;MNVSFVCKILYLPFFSVLAEKHGTCSSPVVHDEYSYFTTTLNVYFKYNVTKVLNEAGYVPSNSEKYPLGGIVSAIENAFHTTPQLVCSKGALEELRLCFYKDFKPRDCVTQNDMYSSKSSCPKYLSLPAYDFLGHDGAETEVSWVPDNEGHEAL
;
A
#
# COMPACT_ATOMS: atom_id res chain seq x y z
N MET A 1 -16.82 3.97 -12.48
CA MET A 1 -15.35 3.95 -12.71
C MET A 1 -14.67 4.06 -11.36
N ASN A 2 -14.04 2.97 -10.92
CA ASN A 2 -13.31 2.93 -9.64
C ASN A 2 -11.88 3.45 -9.91
N VAL A 3 -11.43 4.45 -9.15
CA VAL A 3 -10.04 4.93 -9.25
C VAL A 3 -9.21 4.07 -8.31
N SER A 4 -8.57 3.04 -8.85
CA SER A 4 -7.68 2.16 -8.11
C SER A 4 -6.24 2.65 -8.33
N PHE A 5 -5.68 3.35 -7.36
CA PHE A 5 -4.27 3.74 -7.39
C PHE A 5 -3.44 2.51 -6.98
N VAL A 6 -2.86 1.81 -7.96
CA VAL A 6 -1.93 0.73 -7.69
C VAL A 6 -0.61 1.37 -7.26
N CYS A 7 -0.31 1.30 -5.96
CA CYS A 7 0.94 1.78 -5.40
C CYS A 7 2.08 0.81 -5.77
N LYS A 8 2.79 1.10 -6.86
CA LYS A 8 4.14 0.58 -7.13
C LYS A 8 5.06 1.77 -7.38
N ILE A 9 6.07 1.94 -6.54
CA ILE A 9 7.17 2.93 -6.64
C ILE A 9 8.44 2.06 -6.79
N LEU A 10 9.27 2.15 -7.83
CA LEU A 10 10.22 3.22 -8.17
C LEU A 10 10.82 2.93 -9.58
N TYR A 11 10.60 3.76 -10.63
CA TYR A 11 11.44 3.88 -11.86
C TYR A 11 10.83 4.97 -12.79
N LEU A 12 11.64 5.90 -13.32
CA LEU A 12 11.18 7.01 -14.20
C LEU A 12 10.30 6.61 -15.43
N PRO A 13 10.52 5.51 -16.18
CA PRO A 13 9.64 5.11 -17.29
C PRO A 13 8.27 4.57 -16.83
N PHE A 14 8.12 4.23 -15.54
CA PHE A 14 6.82 3.82 -14.98
C PHE A 14 5.89 5.03 -14.83
N PHE A 15 6.44 6.22 -14.58
CA PHE A 15 5.70 7.44 -14.28
C PHE A 15 4.82 7.88 -15.47
N SER A 16 5.43 8.11 -16.64
CA SER A 16 4.68 8.52 -17.83
C SER A 16 3.66 7.47 -18.27
N VAL A 17 4.00 6.18 -18.19
CA VAL A 17 3.08 5.09 -18.54
C VAL A 17 1.91 4.99 -17.56
N LEU A 18 2.12 5.23 -16.26
CA LEU A 18 1.06 5.24 -15.26
C LEU A 18 0.10 6.43 -15.46
N ALA A 19 0.64 7.61 -15.72
CA ALA A 19 -0.14 8.81 -16.02
C ALA A 19 -0.95 8.66 -17.32
N GLU A 20 -0.35 8.12 -18.37
CA GLU A 20 -1.05 7.87 -19.64
C GLU A 20 -2.13 6.79 -19.51
N LYS A 21 -1.82 5.65 -18.89
CA LYS A 21 -2.76 4.52 -18.78
C LYS A 21 -3.88 4.72 -17.77
N HIS A 22 -3.59 5.38 -16.65
CA HIS A 22 -4.54 5.51 -15.54
C HIS A 22 -4.84 6.97 -15.15
N GLY A 23 -3.87 7.88 -15.29
CA GLY A 23 -4.04 9.31 -14.98
C GLY A 23 -5.01 10.04 -15.91
N THR A 24 -5.03 9.74 -17.20
CA THR A 24 -5.97 10.35 -18.16
C THR A 24 -7.44 10.05 -17.84
N CYS A 25 -7.73 8.86 -17.27
CA CYS A 25 -9.06 8.46 -16.82
C CYS A 25 -9.49 9.08 -15.47
N SER A 26 -8.58 9.77 -14.79
CA SER A 26 -8.86 10.43 -13.52
C SER A 26 -9.48 11.82 -13.68
N SER A 27 -9.51 12.37 -14.90
CA SER A 27 -10.23 13.60 -15.22
C SER A 27 -11.76 13.40 -15.07
N PRO A 28 -12.51 14.37 -14.53
CA PRO A 28 -12.08 15.71 -14.10
C PRO A 28 -11.63 15.80 -12.63
N VAL A 29 -11.42 14.69 -11.94
CA VAL A 29 -11.02 14.71 -10.52
C VAL A 29 -9.56 15.14 -10.39
N VAL A 30 -8.71 14.67 -11.32
CA VAL A 30 -7.33 15.12 -11.44
C VAL A 30 -7.06 15.46 -12.91
N HIS A 31 -6.61 16.70 -13.14
CA HIS A 31 -6.65 17.31 -14.48
C HIS A 31 -5.35 17.16 -15.27
N ASP A 32 -4.21 17.07 -14.57
CA ASP A 32 -2.89 17.08 -15.17
C ASP A 32 -1.96 16.09 -14.45
N GLU A 33 -0.84 15.79 -15.10
CA GLU A 33 0.15 14.83 -14.63
C GLU A 33 0.70 15.21 -13.25
N TYR A 34 1.05 16.48 -13.04
CA TYR A 34 1.61 16.96 -11.78
C TYR A 34 0.62 16.78 -10.63
N SER A 35 -0.64 17.15 -10.84
CA SER A 35 -1.72 16.96 -9.88
C SER A 35 -1.98 15.48 -9.59
N TYR A 36 -1.86 14.60 -10.59
CA TYR A 36 -2.03 13.15 -10.42
C TYR A 36 -1.00 12.58 -9.45
N PHE A 37 0.27 12.91 -9.64
CA PHE A 37 1.34 12.42 -8.77
C PHE A 37 1.32 13.05 -7.39
N THR A 38 1.10 14.35 -7.31
CA THR A 38 1.00 15.07 -6.04
C THR A 38 -0.15 14.51 -5.20
N THR A 39 -1.31 14.28 -5.81
CA THR A 39 -2.46 13.69 -5.13
C THR A 39 -2.18 12.25 -4.70
N THR A 40 -1.55 11.44 -5.57
CA THR A 40 -1.19 10.05 -5.26
C THR A 40 -0.25 9.98 -4.07
N LEU A 41 0.79 10.82 -4.03
CA LEU A 41 1.73 10.90 -2.92
C LEU A 41 1.04 11.38 -1.63
N ASN A 42 0.18 12.40 -1.72
CA ASN A 42 -0.58 12.88 -0.57
C ASN A 42 -1.48 11.79 0.03
N VAL A 43 -2.17 11.01 -0.82
CA VAL A 43 -2.97 9.86 -0.37
C VAL A 43 -2.09 8.78 0.25
N TYR A 44 -0.94 8.47 -0.37
CA TYR A 44 0.01 7.47 0.15
C TYR A 44 0.54 7.84 1.54
N PHE A 45 0.98 9.07 1.74
CA PHE A 45 1.49 9.51 3.04
C PHE A 45 0.39 9.64 4.09
N LYS A 46 -0.82 10.09 3.68
CA LYS A 46 -1.97 10.21 4.58
C LYS A 46 -2.48 8.86 5.08
N TYR A 47 -2.52 7.84 4.22
CA TYR A 47 -2.99 6.49 4.55
C TYR A 47 -1.83 5.51 4.51
N ASN A 48 -0.83 5.74 5.37
CA ASN A 48 0.39 4.95 5.42
C ASN A 48 0.12 3.55 6.02
N VAL A 49 -0.12 2.59 5.13
CA VAL A 49 -0.38 1.18 5.44
C VAL A 49 0.79 0.55 6.19
N THR A 50 2.03 0.83 5.79
CA THR A 50 3.22 0.23 6.40
C THR A 50 3.34 0.63 7.87
N LYS A 51 3.09 1.90 8.18
CA LYS A 51 3.07 2.39 9.57
C LYS A 51 2.03 1.66 10.41
N VAL A 52 0.80 1.56 9.91
CA VAL A 52 -0.31 0.86 10.60
C VAL A 52 0.02 -0.61 10.86
N LEU A 53 0.56 -1.31 9.86
CA LEU A 53 0.93 -2.73 10.01
C LEU A 53 2.05 -2.91 11.03
N ASN A 54 3.08 -2.06 11.00
CA ASN A 54 4.18 -2.09 11.96
C ASN A 54 3.69 -1.83 13.40
N GLU A 55 2.86 -0.82 13.60
CA GLU A 55 2.27 -0.49 14.93
C GLU A 55 1.39 -1.62 15.47
N ALA A 56 0.75 -2.38 14.59
CA ALA A 56 -0.03 -3.57 14.94
C ALA A 56 0.82 -4.86 15.06
N GLY A 57 2.15 -4.78 14.87
CA GLY A 57 3.09 -5.90 15.02
C GLY A 57 3.27 -6.78 13.77
N TYR A 58 2.72 -6.37 12.63
CA TYR A 58 2.89 -7.04 11.34
C TYR A 58 4.10 -6.48 10.60
N VAL A 59 5.29 -6.89 11.05
CA VAL A 59 6.56 -6.45 10.46
C VAL A 59 7.01 -7.41 9.33
N PRO A 60 7.76 -6.94 8.32
CA PRO A 60 8.32 -7.84 7.31
C PRO A 60 9.29 -8.87 7.93
N SER A 61 9.09 -10.15 7.62
CA SER A 61 9.91 -11.26 8.09
C SER A 61 9.85 -12.44 7.11
N ASN A 62 11.00 -13.10 6.93
CA ASN A 62 11.12 -14.28 6.07
C ASN A 62 10.69 -15.58 6.76
N SER A 63 10.57 -15.59 8.10
CA SER A 63 10.16 -16.77 8.89
C SER A 63 8.72 -16.68 9.40
N GLU A 64 8.26 -15.47 9.73
CA GLU A 64 6.96 -15.27 10.35
C GLU A 64 5.81 -15.37 9.35
N LYS A 65 4.67 -15.86 9.84
CA LYS A 65 3.42 -15.90 9.08
C LYS A 65 2.32 -15.26 9.90
N TYR A 66 1.58 -14.37 9.26
CA TYR A 66 0.57 -13.56 9.89
C TYR A 66 -0.83 -14.02 9.50
N PRO A 67 -1.80 -14.01 10.43
CA PRO A 67 -3.18 -14.32 10.10
C PRO A 67 -3.76 -13.24 9.18
N LEU A 68 -4.36 -13.66 8.07
CA LEU A 68 -4.98 -12.76 7.11
C LEU A 68 -6.01 -11.83 7.77
N GLY A 69 -6.85 -12.39 8.64
CA GLY A 69 -7.88 -11.63 9.35
C GLY A 69 -7.28 -10.54 10.26
N GLY A 70 -6.08 -10.78 10.81
CA GLY A 70 -5.37 -9.79 11.63
C GLY A 70 -4.90 -8.59 10.82
N ILE A 71 -4.31 -8.85 9.64
CA ILE A 71 -3.90 -7.79 8.70
C ILE A 71 -5.11 -6.98 8.24
N VAL A 72 -6.18 -7.65 7.82
CA VAL A 72 -7.41 -6.97 7.39
C VAL A 72 -7.97 -6.10 8.52
N SER A 73 -8.07 -6.64 9.73
CA SER A 73 -8.60 -5.92 10.89
C SER A 73 -7.74 -4.71 11.27
N ALA A 74 -6.41 -4.80 11.17
CA ALA A 74 -5.52 -3.68 11.48
C ALA A 74 -5.79 -2.48 10.55
N ILE A 75 -5.97 -2.75 9.25
CA ILE A 75 -6.27 -1.72 8.25
C ILE A 75 -7.70 -1.19 8.41
N GLU A 76 -8.66 -2.07 8.67
CA GLU A 76 -10.05 -1.69 8.91
C GLU A 76 -10.18 -0.79 10.15
N ASN A 77 -9.45 -1.10 11.23
CA ASN A 77 -9.43 -0.27 12.43
C ASN A 77 -8.80 1.10 12.18
N ALA A 78 -7.76 1.19 11.36
CA ALA A 78 -7.05 2.43 11.10
C ALA A 78 -7.78 3.35 10.10
N PHE A 79 -8.38 2.79 9.05
CA PHE A 79 -8.94 3.56 7.93
C PHE A 79 -10.44 3.40 7.76
N HIS A 80 -11.10 2.63 8.62
CA HIS A 80 -12.54 2.34 8.58
C HIS A 80 -13.01 1.80 7.22
N THR A 81 -12.15 0.98 6.59
CA THR A 81 -12.44 0.34 5.32
C THR A 81 -11.73 -0.99 5.16
N THR A 82 -12.35 -1.92 4.43
CA THR A 82 -11.75 -3.20 4.10
C THR A 82 -10.83 -3.10 2.87
N PRO A 83 -9.52 -3.40 3.00
CA PRO A 83 -8.61 -3.42 1.86
C PRO A 83 -8.85 -4.64 0.97
N GLN A 84 -8.41 -4.56 -0.29
CA GLN A 84 -8.26 -5.73 -1.15
C GLN A 84 -6.82 -6.25 -1.07
N LEU A 85 -6.67 -7.54 -0.76
CA LEU A 85 -5.37 -8.21 -0.71
C LEU A 85 -5.15 -9.06 -1.96
N VAL A 86 -3.93 -9.00 -2.50
CA VAL A 86 -3.47 -9.87 -3.58
C VAL A 86 -2.25 -10.62 -3.08
N CYS A 87 -2.36 -11.95 -3.08
CA CYS A 87 -1.27 -12.82 -2.67
C CYS A 87 -0.81 -13.68 -3.84
N SER A 88 0.48 -13.98 -3.87
CA SER A 88 1.01 -15.04 -4.71
C SER A 88 2.07 -15.83 -3.96
N LYS A 89 2.10 -17.15 -4.23
CA LYS A 89 2.95 -18.13 -3.54
C LYS A 89 2.88 -18.09 -2.00
N GLY A 90 1.75 -17.64 -1.44
CA GLY A 90 1.54 -17.54 0.01
C GLY A 90 2.11 -16.29 0.69
N ALA A 91 2.69 -15.37 -0.08
CA ALA A 91 3.11 -14.05 0.39
C ALA A 91 2.10 -12.98 -0.04
N LEU A 92 1.97 -11.91 0.74
CA LEU A 92 1.24 -10.71 0.33
C LEU A 92 2.08 -9.94 -0.71
N GLU A 93 1.54 -9.77 -1.91
CA GLU A 93 2.22 -9.02 -2.98
C GLU A 93 1.68 -7.59 -3.12
N GLU A 94 0.37 -7.41 -3.00
CA GLU A 94 -0.26 -6.09 -3.09
C GLU A 94 -1.38 -5.94 -2.06
N LEU A 95 -1.42 -4.76 -1.43
CA LEU A 95 -2.54 -4.29 -0.62
C LEU A 95 -3.11 -3.05 -1.29
N ARG A 96 -4.40 -3.08 -1.59
CA ARG A 96 -5.09 -2.04 -2.35
C ARG A 96 -6.14 -1.37 -1.46
N LEU A 97 -6.01 -0.07 -1.30
CA LEU A 97 -7.04 0.78 -0.71
C LEU A 97 -7.87 1.40 -1.84
N CYS A 98 -9.19 1.43 -1.65
CA CYS A 98 -10.11 2.06 -2.57
C CYS A 98 -10.59 3.40 -2.01
N PHE A 99 -10.79 4.35 -2.91
CA PHE A 99 -11.21 5.70 -2.54
C PHE A 99 -12.40 6.14 -3.37
N TYR A 100 -13.24 7.00 -2.80
CA TYR A 100 -14.17 7.82 -3.56
C TYR A 100 -13.39 8.88 -4.36
N LYS A 101 -14.10 9.59 -5.26
CA LYS A 101 -13.51 10.69 -6.04
C LYS A 101 -13.04 11.86 -5.18
N ASP A 102 -13.48 11.96 -3.93
CA ASP A 102 -13.01 12.95 -2.95
C ASP A 102 -11.86 12.43 -2.06
N PHE A 103 -11.22 11.33 -2.46
CA PHE A 103 -10.10 10.69 -1.76
C PHE A 103 -10.41 10.27 -0.31
N LYS A 104 -11.69 10.07 0.01
CA LYS A 104 -12.12 9.40 1.24
C LYS A 104 -12.06 7.87 1.07
N PRO A 105 -11.58 7.12 2.08
CA PRO A 105 -11.51 5.67 2.01
C PRO A 105 -12.90 5.07 1.81
N ARG A 106 -12.95 3.94 1.09
CA ARG A 106 -14.15 3.16 0.88
C ARG A 106 -13.81 1.71 0.64
N ASP A 107 -14.78 0.83 0.89
CA ASP A 107 -14.58 -0.59 0.63
C ASP A 107 -14.41 -0.85 -0.86
N CYS A 108 -13.42 -1.69 -1.17
CA CYS A 108 -13.17 -2.14 -2.53
C CYS A 108 -14.34 -3.04 -2.98
N VAL A 109 -15.08 -2.61 -4.00
CA VAL A 109 -16.16 -3.42 -4.57
C VAL A 109 -15.56 -4.55 -5.40
N THR A 110 -15.62 -5.78 -4.90
CA THR A 110 -15.35 -6.98 -5.69
C THR A 110 -16.53 -7.18 -6.63
N GLN A 111 -16.41 -6.79 -7.90
CA GLN A 111 -17.43 -7.19 -8.88
C GLN A 111 -17.34 -8.70 -9.08
N ASN A 112 -18.31 -9.40 -8.50
CA ASN A 112 -18.63 -10.81 -8.63
C ASN A 112 -17.61 -11.81 -8.04
N ASP A 113 -18.15 -12.66 -7.17
CA ASP A 113 -17.64 -13.95 -6.69
C ASP A 113 -17.44 -14.99 -7.82
N MET A 114 -16.91 -14.56 -8.97
CA MET A 114 -16.61 -15.37 -10.15
C MET A 114 -15.15 -15.18 -10.59
N TYR A 115 -14.28 -14.78 -9.67
CA TYR A 115 -12.82 -14.95 -9.77
C TYR A 115 -12.23 -15.41 -8.43
N SER A 116 -13.01 -16.14 -7.63
CA SER A 116 -12.55 -16.74 -6.36
C SER A 116 -11.65 -17.97 -6.55
N SER A 117 -11.15 -18.24 -7.76
CA SER A 117 -10.45 -19.50 -8.06
C SER A 117 -8.95 -19.39 -8.33
N LYS A 118 -8.32 -18.21 -8.19
CA LYS A 118 -6.84 -18.12 -8.33
C LYS A 118 -6.09 -17.20 -7.34
N SER A 119 -6.77 -16.41 -6.49
CA SER A 119 -6.12 -15.40 -5.64
C SER A 119 -6.64 -15.33 -4.21
N SER A 120 -7.23 -16.40 -3.67
CA SER A 120 -7.56 -16.41 -2.25
C SER A 120 -6.26 -16.51 -1.47
N CYS A 121 -5.85 -15.39 -0.88
CA CYS A 121 -4.77 -15.37 0.09
C CYS A 121 -4.99 -16.50 1.13
N PRO A 122 -3.93 -17.21 1.54
CA PRO A 122 -4.05 -18.24 2.55
C PRO A 122 -4.48 -17.64 3.90
N LYS A 123 -4.99 -18.49 4.81
CA LYS A 123 -5.35 -18.07 6.18
C LYS A 123 -4.19 -17.42 6.92
N TYR A 124 -2.97 -17.86 6.61
CA TYR A 124 -1.71 -17.29 7.10
C TYR A 124 -0.81 -16.98 5.93
N LEU A 125 -0.30 -15.76 5.86
CA LEU A 125 0.54 -15.26 4.77
C LEU A 125 1.86 -14.70 5.30
N SER A 126 2.90 -14.72 4.48
CA SER A 126 4.17 -14.07 4.79
C SER A 126 4.21 -12.64 4.27
N LEU A 127 4.91 -11.78 5.01
CA LEU A 127 5.30 -10.43 4.59
C LEU A 127 6.82 -10.48 4.38
N PRO A 128 7.31 -10.79 3.17
CA PRO A 128 8.74 -10.98 2.96
C PRO A 128 9.53 -9.73 3.36
N ALA A 129 10.59 -9.91 4.13
CA ALA A 129 11.53 -8.84 4.39
C ALA A 129 12.21 -8.47 3.07
N TYR A 130 12.44 -7.18 2.84
CA TYR A 130 13.16 -6.75 1.66
C TYR A 130 14.63 -7.16 1.80
N ASP A 131 15.04 -8.22 1.11
CA ASP A 131 16.44 -8.61 1.02
C ASP A 131 17.18 -7.63 0.10
N PHE A 132 17.91 -6.68 0.70
CA PHE A 132 18.95 -5.92 0.02
C PHE A 132 20.16 -6.81 -0.27
N LEU A 133 20.00 -7.95 -0.94
CA LEU A 133 21.14 -8.85 -1.20
C LEU A 133 21.97 -8.38 -2.40
N GLY A 134 22.89 -7.46 -2.10
CA GLY A 134 24.24 -7.47 -2.60
C GLY A 134 25.21 -7.59 -1.41
N HIS A 135 25.99 -8.67 -1.36
CA HIS A 135 27.19 -8.90 -0.53
C HIS A 135 27.98 -7.57 -0.36
N ASP A 136 28.33 -7.10 0.84
CA ASP A 136 29.32 -7.65 1.76
C ASP A 136 29.06 -7.15 3.20
N GLY A 137 29.48 -7.95 4.19
CA GLY A 137 29.14 -7.76 5.60
C GLY A 137 29.48 -6.38 6.19
N ALA A 138 28.47 -5.77 6.80
CA ALA A 138 28.60 -4.96 7.99
C ALA A 138 27.23 -4.95 8.69
N GLU A 139 27.22 -5.38 9.95
CA GLU A 139 26.09 -5.09 10.84
C GLU A 139 25.86 -3.58 10.83
N THR A 140 24.68 -3.16 10.38
CA THR A 140 24.19 -1.83 10.73
C THR A 140 22.71 -1.94 10.97
N GLU A 141 22.38 -1.99 12.25
CA GLU A 141 21.06 -1.83 12.82
C GLU A 141 20.47 -0.51 12.28
N VAL A 142 19.53 -0.58 11.34
CA VAL A 142 18.81 0.62 10.87
C VAL A 142 17.79 0.97 11.94
N SER A 143 18.18 1.85 12.87
CA SER A 143 17.25 2.47 13.80
C SER A 143 16.33 3.41 13.04
N TRP A 144 15.04 3.11 13.00
CA TRP A 144 14.02 4.07 12.58
C TRP A 144 13.91 5.14 13.67
N VAL A 145 14.54 6.30 13.43
CA VAL A 145 14.36 7.49 14.26
C VAL A 145 12.97 8.08 13.94
N PRO A 146 12.10 8.30 14.93
CA PRO A 146 10.88 9.07 14.73
C PRO A 146 11.23 10.56 14.64
N ASP A 147 10.77 11.22 13.58
CA ASP A 147 10.80 12.68 13.48
C ASP A 147 9.89 13.27 14.56
N ASN A 148 10.51 13.80 15.62
CA ASN A 148 9.83 14.63 16.59
C ASN A 148 9.69 16.05 16.01
N GLU A 149 8.45 16.54 15.93
CA GLU A 149 8.13 17.95 15.80
C GLU A 149 8.80 18.77 16.91
N GLY A 150 9.50 19.82 16.52
CA GLY A 150 9.92 20.92 17.39
C GLY A 150 9.44 22.24 16.81
N HIS A 151 8.41 22.82 17.43
CA HIS A 151 8.07 24.24 17.33
C HIS A 151 9.25 25.11 17.80
N GLU A 152 9.52 26.21 17.08
CA GLU A 152 9.64 27.61 17.54
C GLU A 152 10.27 28.42 16.38
N ALA A 153 9.51 29.33 15.75
CA ALA A 153 9.40 30.74 16.12
C ALA A 153 10.74 31.49 16.01
N LEU A 154 10.92 32.21 14.90
CA LEU A 154 11.31 33.63 14.81
C LEU A 154 11.05 34.13 13.38
#